data_AF-A0A350YLZ9-F1
#
_entry.id   AF-A0A350YLZ9-F1
#
_cell.length_a   1.000
_cell.length_b   1.000
_cell.length_c   1.000
_cell.angle_alpha   90.00
_cell.angle_beta   90.00
_cell.angle_gamma   90.00
#
_symmetry.space_group_name_H-M   'P 1'
#
loop_
_entity.id
_entity.type
_entity.pdbx_description
1 polymer ?
#
loop_
_entity_poly.entity_id
_entity_poly.type
_entity_poly.pdbx_seq_one_letter_code
_entity_poly.pdbx_strand_id
1 'polypeptide(L)'
;MFIRSISGTKTAGLTDINCQFSDRRFRRLASTLIFNEMRKIYIYIILAVVLIISGCITSFVPETDEDPELLVVEAMITDQAEAFSIRLSKSMPLGERVLPSTRLRPVSGYTVFISDDHDNYYWVRESSVKGTYVTDPALFRAVVGRVYTLRINSTSGEGGDYSYQSLPMRLNPVPPIDSLYYGKVLIKDKTQYSIAEEGCNVFLDTEDPSGECKFFRWDYSETWKFQLPYPVTNNTCWISSNSDNIIIKSTSVLSEARVSGFPVKFISNETDRLKVRYSILVNQYSLNEDEFSFWEKLQNISEEVGGLYDITPGTIPGNIYCVEDPSRQVLGYFSVSAKTSERLYIDDYFRGVVNLYSDCVSDTIFGGAEIPELNTRVWILEEQMYSMPPFRVLTEKKFCADCSVRGTTTKPDFWLEKDEEEDE
;
A
#
# COMPACT_ATOMS: atom_id res chain seq x y z
N MET A 1 2.30 41.36 34.26
CA MET A 1 1.10 42.20 34.42
C MET A 1 0.21 41.47 35.43
N PHE A 2 0.36 41.78 36.72
CA PHE A 2 -0.64 42.49 37.54
C PHE A 2 -1.99 41.73 37.55
N ILE A 3 -2.59 41.24 38.65
CA ILE A 3 -2.71 41.78 40.02
C ILE A 3 -3.45 40.75 40.90
N ARG A 4 -2.96 40.55 42.14
CA ARG A 4 -3.67 40.44 43.46
C ARG A 4 -4.81 39.43 43.64
N SER A 5 -5.12 38.91 44.83
CA SER A 5 -4.69 39.04 46.24
C SER A 5 -5.62 38.05 47.00
N ILE A 6 -5.27 37.42 48.11
CA ILE A 6 -5.39 37.91 49.50
C ILE A 6 -4.83 36.73 50.34
N SER A 7 -3.59 36.77 50.83
CA SER A 7 -3.19 37.10 52.22
C SER A 7 -4.05 36.43 53.30
N GLY A 8 -3.58 35.39 53.98
CA GLY A 8 -2.84 35.53 55.24
C GLY A 8 -3.57 34.69 56.30
N THR A 9 -2.92 33.83 57.08
CA THR A 9 -2.49 34.23 58.43
C THR A 9 -1.61 33.15 59.07
N LYS A 10 -0.44 33.62 59.53
CA LYS A 10 0.27 33.35 60.78
C LYS A 10 0.34 31.92 61.35
N THR A 11 1.59 31.45 61.35
CA THR A 11 2.23 30.67 62.39
C THR A 11 1.91 31.14 63.82
N ALA A 12 1.58 30.20 64.70
CA ALA A 12 1.84 30.28 66.13
C ALA A 12 2.13 28.87 66.64
N GLY A 13 3.39 28.62 66.98
CA GLY A 13 3.77 27.46 67.78
C GLY A 13 3.40 27.72 69.24
N LEU A 14 3.06 26.65 69.97
CA LEU A 14 3.28 26.52 71.40
C LEU A 14 3.20 25.04 71.78
N THR A 15 4.38 24.58 72.18
CA THR A 15 4.74 23.47 73.07
C THR A 15 3.65 22.85 73.93
N ASP A 16 3.69 21.50 73.96
CA ASP A 16 3.48 20.59 75.08
C ASP A 16 2.55 21.01 76.23
N ILE A 17 1.49 20.23 76.44
CA ILE A 17 1.19 19.60 77.73
C ILE A 17 0.41 18.31 77.48
N ASN A 18 0.98 17.23 77.99
CA ASN A 18 0.38 15.91 78.13
C ASN A 18 -0.94 15.99 78.91
N CYS A 19 -2.03 15.48 78.34
CA CYS A 19 -3.13 14.97 79.14
C CYS A 19 -3.80 13.81 78.40
N GLN A 20 -3.31 12.60 78.69
CA GLN A 20 -4.09 11.38 78.51
C GLN A 20 -5.29 11.46 79.44
N PHE A 21 -6.52 11.56 78.93
CA PHE A 21 -7.65 10.82 79.49
C PHE A 21 -8.83 10.84 78.51
N SER A 22 -9.33 9.64 78.21
CA SER A 22 -10.67 9.38 77.68
C SER A 22 -11.05 9.97 76.32
N ASP A 23 -10.90 9.20 75.23
CA ASP A 23 -12.09 8.79 74.46
C ASP A 23 -11.82 7.60 73.49
N ARG A 24 -11.63 6.39 74.05
CA ARG A 24 -11.58 5.15 73.23
C ARG A 24 -12.98 4.69 72.77
N ARG A 25 -14.07 5.31 73.24
CA ARG A 25 -15.43 4.92 72.87
C ARG A 25 -15.94 5.65 71.62
N PHE A 26 -15.54 6.90 71.38
CA PHE A 26 -15.94 7.62 70.16
C PHE A 26 -15.27 7.08 68.88
N ARG A 27 -14.00 6.67 68.96
CA ARG A 27 -13.26 6.15 67.78
C ARG A 27 -13.81 4.82 67.25
N ARG A 28 -14.38 3.96 68.10
CA ARG A 28 -14.97 2.69 67.66
C ARG A 28 -16.29 2.88 66.92
N LEU A 29 -17.14 3.82 67.35
CA LEU A 29 -18.41 4.12 66.68
C LEU A 29 -18.22 4.87 65.35
N ALA A 30 -17.25 5.79 65.27
CA ALA A 30 -16.90 6.43 64.00
C ALA A 30 -16.29 5.43 62.99
N SER A 31 -15.46 4.48 63.44
CA SER A 31 -14.85 3.47 62.56
C SER A 31 -15.87 2.48 61.97
N THR A 32 -16.92 2.12 62.70
CA THR A 32 -17.97 1.21 62.19
C THR A 32 -19.00 1.92 61.30
N LEU A 33 -19.28 3.20 61.56
CA LEU A 33 -20.13 4.03 60.69
C LEU A 33 -19.45 4.35 59.35
N ILE A 34 -18.15 4.71 59.36
CA ILE A 34 -17.37 4.97 58.13
C ILE A 34 -17.22 3.69 57.28
N PHE A 35 -17.06 2.52 57.91
CA PHE A 35 -16.95 1.24 57.19
C PHE A 35 -18.25 0.85 56.47
N ASN A 36 -19.41 1.15 57.06
CA ASN A 36 -20.71 0.89 56.43
C ASN A 36 -21.03 1.88 55.30
N GLU A 37 -20.66 3.15 55.43
CA GLU A 37 -20.84 4.14 54.35
C GLU A 37 -19.88 3.91 53.18
N MET A 38 -18.62 3.54 53.45
CA MET A 38 -17.65 3.14 52.40
C MET A 38 -18.08 1.88 51.65
N ARG A 39 -18.68 0.90 52.35
CA ARG A 39 -19.24 -0.32 51.75
C ARG A 39 -20.46 -0.02 50.86
N LYS A 40 -21.32 0.92 51.25
CA LYS A 40 -22.44 1.38 50.40
C LYS A 40 -21.92 2.09 49.15
N ILE A 41 -20.92 2.98 49.28
CA ILE A 41 -20.28 3.66 48.15
C ILE A 41 -19.65 2.65 47.19
N TYR A 42 -18.95 1.62 47.70
CA TYR A 42 -18.37 0.57 46.87
C TYR A 42 -19.44 -0.24 46.12
N ILE A 43 -20.59 -0.51 46.75
CA ILE A 43 -21.74 -1.16 46.11
C ILE A 43 -22.33 -0.27 45.01
N TYR A 44 -22.49 1.04 45.25
CA TYR A 44 -22.97 1.98 44.22
C TYR A 44 -21.98 2.14 43.05
N ILE A 45 -20.66 2.14 43.32
CA ILE A 45 -19.63 2.16 42.27
C ILE A 45 -19.67 0.86 41.47
N ILE A 46 -19.76 -0.31 42.12
CA ILE A 46 -19.90 -1.60 41.44
C ILE A 46 -21.20 -1.63 40.61
N LEU A 47 -22.31 -1.12 41.13
CA LEU A 47 -23.58 -1.05 40.41
C LEU A 47 -23.50 -0.12 39.19
N ALA A 48 -22.82 1.03 39.33
CA ALA A 48 -22.58 1.97 38.23
C ALA A 48 -21.66 1.36 37.16
N VAL A 49 -20.62 0.64 37.56
CA VAL A 49 -19.72 -0.09 36.65
C VAL A 49 -20.48 -1.20 35.91
N VAL A 50 -21.36 -1.95 36.60
CA VAL A 50 -22.22 -2.98 36.00
C VAL A 50 -23.20 -2.40 34.98
N LEU A 51 -23.73 -1.19 35.22
CA LEU A 51 -24.60 -0.47 34.28
C LEU A 51 -23.85 0.04 33.04
N ILE A 52 -22.55 0.34 33.15
CA ILE A 52 -21.74 0.79 32.01
C ILE A 52 -21.35 -0.40 31.10
N ILE A 53 -21.18 -1.60 31.64
CA ILE A 53 -20.84 -2.81 30.86
C ILE A 53 -22.04 -3.55 30.27
N SER A 54 -23.28 -3.17 30.58
CA SER A 54 -24.48 -3.81 29.99
C SER A 54 -24.87 -3.25 28.62
N GLY A 55 -24.06 -2.39 28.01
CA GLY A 55 -24.25 -1.92 26.64
C GLY A 55 -23.85 -2.99 25.62
N CYS A 56 -24.76 -3.91 25.30
CA CYS A 56 -24.59 -4.74 24.10
C CYS A 56 -24.90 -3.87 22.88
N ILE A 57 -23.87 -3.44 22.16
CA ILE A 57 -24.04 -2.90 20.81
C ILE A 57 -24.34 -4.10 19.91
N THR A 58 -25.59 -4.25 19.50
CA THR A 58 -25.96 -5.24 18.49
C THR A 58 -25.56 -4.70 17.12
N SER A 59 -24.72 -5.44 16.40
CA SER A 59 -24.39 -5.11 15.01
C SER A 59 -25.66 -5.14 14.17
N PHE A 60 -26.00 -4.01 13.54
CA PHE A 60 -27.06 -3.95 12.55
C PHE A 60 -26.45 -4.29 11.19
N VAL A 61 -26.81 -5.45 10.65
CA VAL A 61 -26.55 -5.78 9.25
C VAL A 61 -27.89 -5.62 8.54
N PRO A 62 -28.07 -4.61 7.67
CA PRO A 62 -29.31 -4.47 6.92
C PRO A 62 -29.51 -5.71 6.05
N GLU A 63 -30.74 -6.24 6.03
CA GLU A 63 -31.14 -7.21 5.01
C GLU A 63 -31.23 -6.47 3.67
N THR A 64 -30.32 -6.79 2.76
CA THR A 64 -30.27 -6.24 1.40
C THR A 64 -30.70 -7.32 0.41
N ASP A 65 -31.49 -6.96 -0.61
CA ASP A 65 -31.87 -7.86 -1.72
C ASP A 65 -30.71 -8.14 -2.70
N GLU A 66 -29.47 -7.76 -2.36
CA GLU A 66 -28.29 -7.92 -3.19
C GLU A 66 -27.69 -9.32 -3.08
N ASP A 67 -27.30 -9.89 -4.23
CA ASP A 67 -26.67 -11.21 -4.34
C ASP A 67 -25.34 -11.20 -3.53
N PRO A 68 -25.20 -12.00 -2.46
CA PRO A 68 -24.10 -11.86 -1.48
C PRO A 68 -22.72 -12.25 -2.03
N GLU A 69 -22.65 -12.88 -3.20
CA GLU A 69 -21.43 -13.38 -3.83
C GLU A 69 -21.43 -13.08 -5.34
N LEU A 70 -21.03 -11.87 -5.71
CA LEU A 70 -20.86 -11.47 -7.10
C LEU A 70 -19.52 -11.98 -7.64
N LEU A 71 -19.49 -12.40 -8.90
CA LEU A 71 -18.23 -12.67 -9.61
C LEU A 71 -17.49 -11.35 -9.83
N VAL A 72 -16.20 -11.34 -9.51
CA VAL A 72 -15.27 -10.23 -9.74
C VAL A 72 -14.25 -10.69 -10.77
N VAL A 73 -14.17 -9.96 -11.89
CA VAL A 73 -13.27 -10.25 -13.00
C VAL A 73 -12.27 -9.10 -13.17
N GLU A 74 -11.00 -9.39 -12.98
CA GLU A 74 -9.90 -8.47 -13.27
C GLU A 74 -9.11 -9.03 -14.46
N ALA A 75 -9.17 -8.34 -15.60
CA ALA A 75 -8.52 -8.81 -16.81
C ALA A 75 -7.99 -7.64 -17.64
N MET A 76 -6.73 -7.74 -18.06
CA MET A 76 -6.11 -6.77 -18.97
C MET A 76 -5.29 -7.51 -20.02
N ILE A 77 -5.53 -7.18 -21.29
CA ILE A 77 -4.71 -7.64 -22.41
C ILE A 77 -4.06 -6.45 -23.10
N THR A 78 -2.83 -6.66 -23.60
CA THR A 78 -2.07 -5.63 -24.30
C THR A 78 -1.43 -6.18 -25.57
N ASP A 79 -0.81 -5.28 -26.32
CA ASP A 79 -0.03 -5.59 -27.51
C ASP A 79 1.43 -5.99 -27.20
N GLN A 80 1.77 -6.27 -25.94
CA GLN A 80 3.10 -6.75 -25.56
C GLN A 80 3.24 -8.26 -25.72
N ALA A 81 4.46 -8.73 -25.97
CA ALA A 81 4.77 -10.16 -26.08
C ALA A 81 4.96 -10.81 -24.69
N GLU A 82 3.99 -10.63 -23.80
CA GLU A 82 4.00 -11.13 -22.42
C GLU A 82 2.76 -11.98 -22.12
N ALA A 83 2.83 -12.77 -21.04
CA ALA A 83 1.69 -13.56 -20.61
C ALA A 83 0.71 -12.67 -19.84
N PHE A 84 -0.55 -12.63 -20.26
CA PHE A 84 -1.60 -11.85 -19.59
C PHE A 84 -2.30 -12.70 -18.55
N SER A 85 -2.67 -12.07 -17.44
CA SER A 85 -3.40 -12.73 -16.36
C SER A 85 -4.84 -12.22 -16.27
N ILE A 86 -5.76 -13.15 -16.07
CA ILE A 86 -7.18 -12.93 -15.83
C ILE A 86 -7.48 -13.53 -14.47
N ARG A 87 -7.92 -12.70 -13.53
CA ARG A 87 -8.15 -13.10 -12.14
C ARG A 87 -9.64 -13.13 -11.86
N LEU A 88 -10.12 -14.28 -11.39
CA LEU A 88 -11.51 -14.50 -11.04
C LEU A 88 -11.62 -14.68 -9.53
N SER A 89 -12.49 -13.89 -8.90
CA SER A 89 -12.79 -14.00 -7.47
C SER A 89 -14.25 -13.72 -7.16
N LYS A 90 -14.67 -13.92 -5.92
CA LYS A 90 -16.01 -13.57 -5.43
C LYS A 90 -15.96 -12.37 -4.50
N SER A 91 -16.94 -11.48 -4.61
CA SER A 91 -17.15 -10.39 -3.66
C SER A 91 -17.46 -10.93 -2.27
N MET A 92 -17.35 -10.08 -1.24
CA MET A 92 -17.73 -10.41 0.13
C MET A 92 -19.10 -9.80 0.46
N PRO A 93 -19.99 -10.53 1.16
CA PRO A 93 -21.24 -9.97 1.65
C PRO A 93 -20.97 -8.90 2.71
N LEU A 94 -21.89 -7.94 2.80
CA LEU A 94 -21.83 -6.86 3.77
C LEU A 94 -21.85 -7.40 5.21
N GLY A 95 -20.93 -6.94 6.06
CA GLY A 95 -20.88 -7.28 7.49
C GLY A 95 -20.03 -8.51 7.85
N GLU A 96 -19.44 -9.20 6.88
CA GLU A 96 -18.48 -10.28 7.16
C GLU A 96 -17.11 -9.71 7.56
N ARG A 97 -16.52 -10.24 8.63
CA ARG A 97 -15.19 -9.78 9.10
C ARG A 97 -14.12 -10.19 8.09
N VAL A 98 -13.45 -9.18 7.51
CA VAL A 98 -12.29 -9.38 6.64
C VAL A 98 -11.12 -9.92 7.47
N LEU A 99 -10.81 -11.21 7.32
CA LEU A 99 -9.56 -11.79 7.82
C LEU A 99 -8.49 -11.67 6.72
N PRO A 100 -7.20 -11.60 7.06
CA PRO A 100 -6.12 -11.56 6.06
C PRO A 100 -6.18 -12.72 5.05
N SER A 101 -6.72 -13.87 5.46
CA SER A 101 -6.92 -15.08 4.64
C SER A 101 -8.20 -15.09 3.79
N THR A 102 -9.16 -14.18 4.02
CA THR A 102 -10.43 -14.10 3.26
C THR A 102 -10.53 -12.87 2.35
N ARG A 103 -9.52 -11.99 2.32
CA ARG A 103 -9.47 -10.80 1.45
C ARG A 103 -9.59 -11.09 -0.04
N LEU A 104 -9.18 -12.27 -0.47
CA LEU A 104 -9.29 -12.73 -1.85
C LEU A 104 -9.99 -14.08 -1.81
N ARG A 105 -11.19 -14.18 -2.39
CA ARG A 105 -11.93 -15.44 -2.57
C ARG A 105 -11.80 -15.90 -4.03
N PRO A 106 -10.63 -16.43 -4.45
CA PRO A 106 -10.43 -16.84 -5.84
C PRO A 106 -11.33 -18.02 -6.20
N VAL A 107 -11.85 -18.01 -7.43
CA VAL A 107 -12.71 -19.06 -7.96
C VAL A 107 -12.04 -19.79 -9.12
N SER A 108 -12.19 -21.11 -9.14
CA SER A 108 -11.59 -22.01 -10.13
C SER A 108 -12.67 -22.77 -10.88
N GLY A 109 -12.27 -23.57 -11.88
CA GLY A 109 -13.21 -24.41 -12.62
C GLY A 109 -14.05 -23.65 -13.65
N TYR A 110 -13.59 -22.46 -14.06
CA TYR A 110 -14.06 -21.78 -15.26
C TYR A 110 -13.20 -22.13 -16.46
N THR A 111 -13.85 -22.19 -17.62
CA THR A 111 -13.21 -22.18 -18.92
C THR A 111 -13.21 -20.75 -19.45
N VAL A 112 -12.02 -20.19 -19.63
CA VAL A 112 -11.81 -18.80 -20.03
C VAL A 112 -11.15 -18.75 -21.40
N PHE A 113 -11.70 -17.94 -22.29
CA PHE A 113 -11.11 -17.70 -23.60
C PHE A 113 -11.41 -16.29 -24.09
N ILE A 114 -10.52 -15.79 -24.95
CA ILE A 114 -10.67 -14.50 -25.62
C ILE A 114 -11.00 -14.78 -27.08
N SER A 115 -11.98 -14.07 -27.63
CA SER A 115 -12.26 -14.06 -29.07
C SER A 115 -11.95 -12.71 -29.68
N ASP A 116 -11.45 -12.70 -30.91
CA ASP A 116 -11.27 -11.47 -31.69
C ASP A 116 -12.40 -11.23 -32.71
N ASP A 117 -12.25 -10.19 -33.53
CA ASP A 117 -13.17 -9.79 -34.60
C ASP A 117 -13.06 -10.65 -35.87
N HIS A 118 -12.22 -11.70 -35.88
CA HIS A 118 -12.04 -12.63 -37.00
C HIS A 118 -12.39 -14.08 -36.60
N ASP A 119 -13.17 -14.25 -35.54
CA ASP A 119 -13.59 -15.54 -35.01
C ASP A 119 -12.41 -16.44 -34.59
N ASN A 120 -11.26 -15.86 -34.26
CA ASN A 120 -10.18 -16.60 -33.60
C ASN A 120 -10.48 -16.74 -32.11
N TYR A 121 -10.11 -17.89 -31.54
CA TYR A 121 -10.31 -18.19 -30.13
C TYR A 121 -8.98 -18.51 -29.44
N TYR A 122 -8.70 -17.79 -28.36
CA TYR A 122 -7.48 -17.92 -27.58
C TYR A 122 -7.83 -18.47 -26.20
N TRP A 123 -7.55 -19.74 -25.98
CA TRP A 123 -7.82 -20.42 -24.72
C TRP A 123 -6.81 -20.02 -23.65
N VAL A 124 -7.31 -19.74 -22.45
CA VAL A 124 -6.51 -19.33 -21.30
C VAL A 124 -6.46 -20.49 -20.30
N ARG A 125 -5.29 -20.75 -19.69
CA ARG A 125 -5.11 -21.87 -18.76
C ARG A 125 -5.04 -21.36 -17.33
N GLU A 126 -5.65 -22.08 -16.40
CA GLU A 126 -5.48 -21.78 -14.97
C GLU A 126 -4.04 -22.07 -14.55
N SER A 127 -3.44 -21.12 -13.83
CA SER A 127 -2.09 -21.22 -13.29
C SER A 127 -2.06 -22.08 -12.02
N SER A 128 -0.87 -22.25 -11.41
CA SER A 128 -0.76 -22.88 -10.09
C SER A 128 -1.41 -22.06 -8.96
N VAL A 129 -1.69 -20.78 -9.20
CA VAL A 129 -2.39 -19.91 -8.26
C VAL A 129 -3.89 -19.97 -8.57
N LYS A 130 -4.66 -20.45 -7.59
CA LYS A 130 -6.11 -20.61 -7.68
C LYS A 130 -6.79 -19.34 -8.21
N GLY A 131 -7.65 -19.47 -9.21
CA GLY A 131 -8.43 -18.38 -9.79
C GLY A 131 -7.64 -17.37 -10.63
N THR A 132 -6.37 -17.67 -10.94
CA THR A 132 -5.57 -16.89 -11.88
C THR A 132 -5.37 -17.67 -13.17
N TYR A 133 -5.90 -17.16 -14.27
CA TYR A 133 -5.82 -17.71 -15.61
C TYR A 133 -4.80 -16.94 -16.41
N VAL A 134 -3.91 -17.62 -17.13
CA VAL A 134 -2.78 -17.01 -17.85
C VAL A 134 -2.78 -17.41 -19.32
N THR A 135 -2.56 -16.44 -20.21
CA THR A 135 -2.41 -16.67 -21.66
C THR A 135 -1.04 -17.25 -21.99
N ASP A 136 -0.94 -18.00 -23.08
CA ASP A 136 0.36 -18.42 -23.61
C ASP A 136 0.93 -17.29 -24.48
N PRO A 137 2.06 -16.66 -24.10
CA PRO A 137 2.65 -15.54 -24.84
C PRO A 137 3.12 -15.94 -26.26
N ALA A 138 3.31 -17.23 -26.53
CA ALA A 138 3.63 -17.72 -27.87
C ALA A 138 2.40 -17.82 -28.79
N LEU A 139 1.20 -17.89 -28.21
CA LEU A 139 -0.06 -18.12 -28.96
C LEU A 139 -0.95 -16.88 -29.04
N PHE A 140 -0.81 -15.94 -28.11
CA PHE A 140 -1.67 -14.78 -28.04
C PHE A 140 -0.88 -13.50 -27.76
N ARG A 141 -1.08 -12.52 -28.63
CA ARG A 141 -0.65 -11.14 -28.52
C ARG A 141 -1.75 -10.29 -29.13
N ALA A 142 -2.23 -9.29 -28.41
CA ALA A 142 -3.27 -8.43 -28.97
C ALA A 142 -2.67 -7.52 -30.06
N VAL A 143 -3.48 -7.15 -31.05
CA VAL A 143 -3.05 -6.37 -32.21
C VAL A 143 -3.85 -5.08 -32.25
N VAL A 144 -3.15 -3.96 -32.44
CA VAL A 144 -3.75 -2.63 -32.57
C VAL A 144 -4.83 -2.60 -33.64
N GLY A 145 -5.95 -1.97 -33.32
CA GLY A 145 -7.12 -1.84 -34.18
C GLY A 145 -8.11 -3.01 -34.10
N ARG A 146 -7.72 -4.15 -33.52
CA ARG A 146 -8.59 -5.32 -33.33
C ARG A 146 -9.54 -5.13 -32.16
N VAL A 147 -10.62 -5.90 -32.18
CA VAL A 147 -11.64 -5.91 -31.13
C VAL A 147 -11.63 -7.26 -30.45
N TYR A 148 -11.54 -7.26 -29.12
CA TYR A 148 -11.47 -8.47 -28.31
C TYR A 148 -12.67 -8.57 -27.39
N THR A 149 -13.08 -9.81 -27.12
CA THR A 149 -14.17 -10.13 -26.20
C THR A 149 -13.71 -11.26 -25.27
N LEU A 150 -13.89 -11.07 -23.97
CA LEU A 150 -13.64 -12.08 -22.95
C LEU A 150 -14.89 -12.93 -22.74
N ARG A 151 -14.72 -14.25 -22.67
CA ARG A 151 -15.79 -15.20 -22.34
C ARG A 151 -15.33 -16.13 -21.22
N ILE A 152 -16.21 -16.30 -20.23
CA ILE A 152 -15.97 -17.08 -19.02
C ILE A 152 -17.16 -18.02 -18.85
N ASN A 153 -16.92 -19.32 -19.03
CA ASN A 153 -17.95 -20.34 -18.91
C ASN A 153 -17.69 -21.20 -17.69
N SER A 154 -18.71 -21.42 -16.85
CA SER A 154 -18.61 -22.35 -15.74
C SER A 154 -18.51 -23.81 -16.23
N THR A 155 -17.56 -24.59 -15.70
CA THR A 155 -17.42 -26.03 -16.03
C THR A 155 -17.68 -26.97 -14.87
N SER A 156 -17.73 -26.45 -13.64
CA SER A 156 -18.00 -27.21 -12.42
C SER A 156 -18.81 -26.35 -11.46
N GLY A 157 -19.85 -26.94 -10.85
CA GLY A 157 -20.93 -26.25 -10.11
C GLY A 157 -20.60 -25.31 -8.94
N GLU A 158 -19.34 -24.91 -8.71
CA GLU A 158 -19.01 -23.80 -7.79
C GLU A 158 -19.42 -22.42 -8.36
N GLY A 159 -19.61 -22.29 -9.68
CA GLY A 159 -19.94 -21.05 -10.38
C GLY A 159 -21.39 -20.91 -10.89
N GLY A 160 -22.24 -21.90 -10.62
CA GLY A 160 -23.57 -22.04 -11.26
C GLY A 160 -23.47 -22.40 -12.76
N ASP A 161 -24.60 -22.56 -13.43
CA ASP A 161 -24.67 -22.83 -14.88
C ASP A 161 -24.54 -21.55 -15.74
N TYR A 162 -23.92 -20.50 -15.19
CA TYR A 162 -23.87 -19.18 -15.81
C TYR A 162 -22.60 -18.99 -16.64
N SER A 163 -22.77 -18.32 -17.77
CA SER A 163 -21.69 -17.84 -18.62
C SER A 163 -21.65 -16.32 -18.61
N TYR A 164 -20.43 -15.78 -18.66
CA TYR A 164 -20.18 -14.35 -18.61
C TYR A 164 -19.43 -13.92 -19.86
N GLN A 165 -19.78 -12.74 -20.35
CA GLN A 165 -19.21 -12.17 -21.56
C GLN A 165 -18.93 -10.69 -21.35
N SER A 166 -17.77 -10.22 -21.83
CA SER A 166 -17.48 -8.79 -21.90
C SER A 166 -18.17 -8.13 -23.10
N LEU A 167 -18.34 -6.82 -23.04
CA LEU A 167 -18.54 -6.01 -24.23
C LEU A 167 -17.31 -6.13 -25.16
N PRO A 168 -17.51 -5.97 -26.48
CA PRO A 168 -16.41 -5.94 -27.43
C PRO A 168 -15.55 -4.69 -27.20
N MET A 169 -14.25 -4.88 -27.00
CA MET A 169 -13.31 -3.82 -26.65
C MET A 169 -12.25 -3.68 -27.73
N ARG A 170 -12.11 -2.48 -28.30
CA ARG A 170 -11.10 -2.20 -29.33
C ARG A 170 -9.77 -1.83 -28.69
N LEU A 171 -8.69 -2.40 -29.20
CA LEU A 171 -7.33 -2.02 -28.83
C LEU A 171 -6.91 -0.77 -29.61
N ASN A 172 -6.97 0.39 -28.96
CA ASN A 172 -6.48 1.65 -29.53
C ASN A 172 -4.93 1.65 -29.53
N PRO A 173 -4.29 2.37 -30.47
CA PRO A 173 -2.85 2.59 -30.41
C PRO A 173 -2.49 3.47 -29.21
N VAL A 174 -1.28 3.27 -28.69
CA VAL A 174 -0.68 4.15 -27.68
C VAL A 174 0.51 4.88 -28.31
N PRO A 175 0.63 6.21 -28.16
CA PRO A 175 1.84 6.91 -28.57
C PRO A 175 3.02 6.49 -27.68
N PRO A 176 4.27 6.68 -28.16
CA PRO A 176 5.45 6.50 -27.30
C PRO A 176 5.43 7.51 -26.14
N ILE A 177 6.28 7.26 -25.14
CA ILE A 177 6.59 8.27 -24.12
C ILE A 177 7.69 9.15 -24.72
N ASP A 178 7.46 10.45 -24.86
CA ASP A 178 8.42 11.37 -25.49
C ASP A 178 9.59 11.66 -24.56
N SER A 179 9.28 11.88 -23.28
CA SER A 179 10.28 12.13 -22.26
C SER A 179 9.81 11.63 -20.89
N LEU A 180 10.72 11.01 -20.15
CA LEU A 180 10.54 10.64 -18.75
C LEU A 180 11.74 11.20 -17.98
N TYR A 181 11.48 12.16 -17.10
CA TYR A 181 12.54 12.90 -16.41
C TYR A 181 12.18 13.18 -14.97
N TYR A 182 13.16 13.61 -14.17
CA TYR A 182 12.94 13.96 -12.78
C TYR A 182 13.36 15.39 -12.46
N GLY A 183 12.75 15.95 -11.42
CA GLY A 183 13.10 17.24 -10.86
C GLY A 183 13.20 17.18 -9.34
N LYS A 184 14.21 17.83 -8.78
CA LYS A 184 14.34 18.02 -7.32
C LYS A 184 13.28 19.00 -6.83
N VAL A 185 12.58 18.63 -5.77
CA VAL A 185 11.57 19.47 -5.12
C VAL A 185 12.03 19.75 -3.70
N LEU A 186 12.02 21.02 -3.32
CA LEU A 186 12.34 21.42 -1.95
C LEU A 186 11.13 21.14 -1.05
N ILE A 187 11.28 20.20 -0.12
CA ILE A 187 10.23 19.85 0.87
C ILE A 187 10.29 20.83 2.04
N LYS A 188 11.51 21.16 2.48
CA LYS A 188 11.74 22.06 3.61
C LYS A 188 12.94 22.95 3.37
N ASP A 189 12.75 24.24 3.58
CA ASP A 189 13.81 25.23 3.52
C ASP A 189 14.87 25.00 4.61
N LYS A 190 16.11 25.35 4.26
CA LYS A 190 17.20 25.41 5.24
C LYS A 190 16.87 26.49 6.28
N THR A 191 16.93 26.12 7.55
CA THR A 191 16.85 27.08 8.65
C THR A 191 18.20 27.17 9.36
N GLN A 192 18.30 28.04 10.37
CA GLN A 192 19.48 28.08 11.24
C GLN A 192 19.71 26.74 11.98
N TYR A 193 18.68 25.93 12.15
CA TYR A 193 18.69 24.71 12.97
C TYR A 193 18.42 23.43 12.18
N SER A 194 18.05 23.51 10.89
CA SER A 194 17.76 22.36 10.05
C SER A 194 18.39 22.49 8.67
N ILE A 195 18.86 21.36 8.13
CA ILE A 195 19.27 21.26 6.73
C ILE A 195 18.06 21.42 5.81
N ALA A 196 18.31 21.78 4.55
CA ALA A 196 17.30 21.70 3.51
C ALA A 196 16.95 20.22 3.25
N GLU A 197 15.68 19.96 3.01
CA GLU A 197 15.18 18.62 2.70
C GLU A 197 14.61 18.62 1.28
N GLU A 198 15.06 17.67 0.45
CA GLU A 198 14.73 17.57 -0.96
C GLU A 198 14.04 16.23 -1.25
N GLY A 199 12.98 16.27 -2.04
CA GLY A 199 12.35 15.10 -2.66
C GLY A 199 12.55 15.11 -4.16
N CYS A 200 11.94 14.13 -4.83
CA CYS A 200 12.04 13.95 -6.26
C CYS A 200 10.65 13.80 -6.88
N ASN A 201 10.34 14.61 -7.89
CA ASN A 201 9.18 14.38 -8.75
C ASN A 201 9.62 13.76 -10.06
N VAL A 202 8.93 12.72 -10.50
CA VAL A 202 9.06 12.13 -11.84
C VAL A 202 7.94 12.70 -12.71
N PHE A 203 8.34 13.25 -13.86
CA PHE A 203 7.47 13.88 -14.84
C PHE A 203 7.51 13.11 -16.15
N LEU A 204 6.38 13.13 -16.85
CA LEU A 204 6.20 12.47 -18.14
C LEU A 204 5.64 13.45 -19.17
N ASP A 205 6.21 13.40 -20.37
CA ASP A 205 5.70 14.03 -21.58
C ASP A 205 5.30 12.96 -22.60
N THR A 206 4.16 13.16 -23.26
CA THR A 206 3.69 12.30 -24.35
C THR A 206 2.78 13.09 -25.29
N GLU A 207 2.84 12.78 -26.57
CA GLU A 207 1.99 13.34 -27.61
C GLU A 207 1.52 12.26 -28.57
N ASP A 208 0.21 12.25 -28.86
CA ASP A 208 -0.32 11.51 -30.00
C ASP A 208 -0.66 12.48 -31.17
N PRO A 209 0.20 12.58 -32.19
CA PRO A 209 -0.06 13.43 -33.34
C PRO A 209 -1.21 12.91 -34.22
N SER A 210 -1.60 11.64 -34.09
CA SER A 210 -2.72 11.05 -34.85
C SER A 210 -4.08 11.41 -34.24
N GLY A 211 -4.12 11.70 -32.93
CA GLY A 211 -5.33 11.99 -32.17
C GLY A 211 -6.24 10.78 -31.95
N GLU A 212 -5.75 9.56 -32.16
CA GLU A 212 -6.48 8.31 -31.93
C GLU A 212 -6.53 7.94 -30.44
N CYS A 213 -5.46 8.25 -29.68
CA CYS A 213 -5.36 8.08 -28.24
C CYS A 213 -5.68 9.39 -27.51
N LYS A 214 -6.88 9.47 -26.93
CA LYS A 214 -7.32 10.64 -26.16
C LYS A 214 -7.30 10.43 -24.64
N PHE A 215 -7.31 9.18 -24.22
CA PHE A 215 -7.42 8.79 -22.82
C PHE A 215 -6.21 7.96 -22.44
N PHE A 216 -5.50 8.42 -21.42
CA PHE A 216 -4.24 7.83 -20.98
C PHE A 216 -4.39 7.27 -19.58
N ARG A 217 -3.73 6.14 -19.33
CA ARG A 217 -3.50 5.58 -17.99
C ARG A 217 -2.02 5.28 -17.84
N TRP A 218 -1.51 5.49 -16.63
CA TRP A 218 -0.16 5.10 -16.27
C TRP A 218 -0.17 4.22 -15.03
N ASP A 219 0.74 3.25 -15.03
CA ASP A 219 1.18 2.57 -13.82
C ASP A 219 2.71 2.50 -13.84
N TYR A 220 3.32 2.17 -12.71
CA TYR A 220 4.77 2.09 -12.65
C TYR A 220 5.25 0.96 -11.74
N SER A 221 6.44 0.44 -12.04
CA SER A 221 7.21 -0.38 -11.11
C SER A 221 8.48 0.35 -10.72
N GLU A 222 8.68 0.53 -9.42
CA GLU A 222 9.87 1.14 -8.84
C GLU A 222 10.79 0.07 -8.27
N THR A 223 12.09 0.31 -8.40
CA THR A 223 13.13 -0.48 -7.74
C THR A 223 14.21 0.46 -7.23
N TRP A 224 14.69 0.26 -6.01
CA TRP A 224 15.81 1.05 -5.48
C TRP A 224 16.85 0.17 -4.82
N LYS A 225 18.10 0.58 -5.01
CA LYS A 225 19.27 0.02 -4.34
C LYS A 225 19.42 0.73 -3.00
N PHE A 226 19.59 -0.02 -1.93
CA PHE A 226 19.91 0.53 -0.63
C PHE A 226 21.10 -0.22 -0.03
N GLN A 227 21.88 0.51 0.77
CA GLN A 227 23.09 -0.01 1.39
C GLN A 227 23.06 0.23 2.90
N LEU A 228 23.40 -0.81 3.64
CA LEU A 228 23.64 -0.73 5.07
C LEU A 228 24.90 0.10 5.32
N PRO A 229 24.92 1.00 6.32
CA PRO A 229 26.10 1.81 6.63
C PRO A 229 27.20 1.02 7.38
N TYR A 230 27.03 -0.28 7.56
CA TYR A 230 27.91 -1.16 8.34
C TYR A 230 28.62 -2.16 7.41
N PRO A 231 29.88 -2.54 7.70
CA PRO A 231 30.67 -3.47 6.89
C PRO A 231 30.26 -4.94 7.11
N VAL A 232 29.00 -5.26 6.83
CA VAL A 232 28.42 -6.61 6.95
C VAL A 232 28.41 -7.33 5.61
N THR A 233 28.35 -8.67 5.63
CA THR A 233 28.42 -9.51 4.42
C THR A 233 27.34 -9.16 3.39
N ASN A 234 26.07 -9.05 3.82
CA ASN A 234 24.94 -8.67 2.97
C ASN A 234 24.61 -7.19 3.19
N ASN A 235 25.43 -6.29 2.64
CA ASN A 235 25.25 -4.85 2.82
C ASN A 235 24.46 -4.16 1.72
N THR A 236 24.34 -4.75 0.53
CA THR A 236 23.70 -4.14 -0.64
C THR A 236 22.52 -4.99 -1.09
N CYS A 237 21.34 -4.38 -1.18
CA CYS A 237 20.11 -5.06 -1.60
C CYS A 237 19.24 -4.15 -2.46
N TRP A 238 18.25 -4.76 -3.11
CA TRP A 238 17.23 -4.10 -3.91
C TRP A 238 15.84 -4.36 -3.33
N ILE A 239 14.96 -3.36 -3.40
CA ILE A 239 13.53 -3.49 -3.11
C ILE A 239 12.77 -3.06 -4.35
N SER A 240 11.75 -3.82 -4.72
CA SER A 240 10.83 -3.49 -5.81
C SER A 240 9.41 -3.32 -5.29
N SER A 241 8.68 -2.38 -5.86
CA SER A 241 7.28 -2.11 -5.54
C SER A 241 6.53 -1.67 -6.81
N ASN A 242 5.24 -2.00 -6.89
CA ASN A 242 4.37 -1.57 -7.98
C ASN A 242 3.48 -0.41 -7.52
N SER A 243 2.97 0.38 -8.45
CA SER A 243 2.05 1.47 -8.16
C SER A 243 0.69 0.96 -7.67
N ASP A 244 0.22 1.51 -6.56
CA ASP A 244 -1.15 1.29 -6.06
C ASP A 244 -2.13 2.40 -6.49
N ASN A 245 -1.60 3.51 -7.03
CA ASN A 245 -2.40 4.68 -7.40
C ASN A 245 -2.98 4.52 -8.81
N ILE A 246 -4.23 4.94 -8.99
CA ILE A 246 -4.85 5.08 -10.32
C ILE A 246 -4.38 6.42 -10.88
N ILE A 247 -3.66 6.39 -12.01
CA ILE A 247 -3.13 7.58 -12.67
C ILE A 247 -3.71 7.64 -14.08
N ILE A 248 -4.62 8.59 -14.31
CA ILE A 248 -5.33 8.74 -15.59
C ILE A 248 -5.35 10.20 -16.05
N LYS A 249 -5.43 10.43 -17.36
CA LYS A 249 -5.61 11.76 -17.94
C LYS A 249 -6.40 11.70 -19.24
N SER A 250 -7.38 12.59 -19.38
CA SER A 250 -8.07 12.83 -20.65
C SER A 250 -7.48 14.06 -21.35
N THR A 251 -7.30 13.93 -22.66
CA THR A 251 -6.97 15.01 -23.61
C THR A 251 -8.12 15.26 -24.59
N SER A 252 -9.30 14.65 -24.39
CA SER A 252 -10.42 14.73 -25.33
C SER A 252 -10.95 16.14 -25.59
N VAL A 253 -10.74 17.06 -24.64
CA VAL A 253 -11.14 18.48 -24.71
C VAL A 253 -10.04 19.36 -25.33
N LEU A 254 -8.82 18.82 -25.48
CA LEU A 254 -7.69 19.55 -26.04
C LEU A 254 -7.70 19.47 -27.57
N SER A 255 -7.14 20.50 -28.22
CA SER A 255 -6.95 20.52 -29.67
C SER A 255 -5.89 19.53 -30.15
N GLU A 256 -4.90 19.26 -29.29
CA GLU A 256 -3.82 18.31 -29.50
C GLU A 256 -3.87 17.28 -28.38
N ALA A 257 -3.70 15.99 -28.71
CA ALA A 257 -3.61 14.92 -27.72
C ALA A 257 -2.22 14.90 -27.07
N ARG A 258 -1.90 15.98 -26.36
CA ARG A 258 -0.61 16.22 -25.71
C ARG A 258 -0.76 16.28 -24.19
N VAL A 259 0.13 15.60 -23.50
CA VAL A 259 0.32 15.66 -22.05
C VAL A 259 1.77 16.08 -21.80
N SER A 260 1.97 17.17 -21.05
CA SER A 260 3.31 17.70 -20.77
C SER A 260 3.49 18.03 -19.30
N GLY A 261 4.65 17.70 -18.76
CA GLY A 261 5.05 17.90 -17.37
C GLY A 261 4.14 17.18 -16.38
N PHE A 262 3.58 16.03 -16.76
CA PHE A 262 2.61 15.36 -15.93
C PHE A 262 3.29 14.63 -14.76
N PRO A 263 2.94 14.92 -13.49
CA PRO A 263 3.61 14.33 -12.34
C PRO A 263 3.13 12.88 -12.12
N VAL A 264 3.99 11.91 -12.43
CA VAL A 264 3.67 10.47 -12.27
C VAL A 264 3.85 10.03 -10.82
N LYS A 265 4.97 10.43 -10.20
CA LYS A 265 5.30 10.01 -8.84
C LYS A 265 6.15 11.05 -8.12
N PHE A 266 5.72 11.38 -6.90
CA PHE A 266 6.58 12.03 -5.92
C PHE A 266 7.25 10.99 -5.02
N ILE A 267 8.55 11.15 -4.81
CA ILE A 267 9.39 10.33 -3.94
C ILE A 267 9.86 11.23 -2.78
N SER A 268 9.46 10.88 -1.56
CA SER A 268 9.80 11.63 -0.35
C SER A 268 11.21 11.31 0.16
N ASN A 269 11.76 12.21 0.98
CA ASN A 269 13.02 12.03 1.70
C ASN A 269 12.90 11.17 2.98
N GLU A 270 11.70 10.73 3.33
CA GLU A 270 11.41 9.91 4.51
C GLU A 270 11.76 8.42 4.31
N THR A 271 12.25 8.06 3.14
CA THR A 271 12.60 6.67 2.79
C THR A 271 14.00 6.58 2.20
N ASP A 272 14.56 5.38 2.12
CA ASP A 272 15.89 5.12 1.56
C ASP A 272 15.93 5.06 0.02
N ARG A 273 14.79 5.29 -0.65
CA ARG A 273 14.65 5.27 -2.11
C ARG A 273 15.65 6.15 -2.83
N LEU A 274 15.86 7.37 -2.33
CA LEU A 274 16.72 8.39 -2.95
C LEU A 274 18.16 8.40 -2.38
N LYS A 275 18.57 7.35 -1.65
CA LYS A 275 19.85 7.35 -0.93
C LYS A 275 21.03 6.90 -1.78
N VAL A 276 20.85 5.90 -2.64
CA VAL A 276 21.92 5.31 -3.47
C VAL A 276 21.56 5.44 -4.94
N ARG A 277 20.59 4.65 -5.42
CA ARG A 277 20.12 4.70 -6.80
C ARG A 277 18.71 4.19 -6.88
N TYR A 278 17.90 4.85 -7.70
CA TYR A 278 16.50 4.55 -7.90
C TYR A 278 16.21 4.32 -9.38
N SER A 279 15.29 3.40 -9.68
CA SER A 279 14.79 3.11 -11.02
C SER A 279 13.27 3.07 -11.00
N ILE A 280 12.64 3.64 -12.02
CA ILE A 280 11.20 3.56 -12.24
C ILE A 280 10.93 3.20 -13.69
N LEU A 281 10.14 2.16 -13.90
CA LEU A 281 9.57 1.81 -15.20
C LEU A 281 8.13 2.29 -15.23
N VAL A 282 7.85 3.29 -16.06
CA VAL A 282 6.49 3.80 -16.26
C VAL A 282 5.89 3.11 -17.47
N ASN A 283 4.72 2.50 -17.30
CA ASN A 283 3.92 1.96 -18.39
C ASN A 283 2.81 2.95 -18.72
N GLN A 284 2.64 3.24 -20.00
CA GLN A 284 1.59 4.09 -20.55
C GLN A 284 0.62 3.23 -21.36
N TYR A 285 -0.66 3.44 -21.13
CA TYR A 285 -1.75 2.73 -21.79
C TYR A 285 -2.70 3.69 -22.49
N SER A 286 -3.19 3.26 -23.66
CA SER A 286 -4.27 3.93 -24.38
C SER A 286 -5.62 3.34 -23.98
N LEU A 287 -6.46 4.14 -23.34
CA LEU A 287 -7.80 3.72 -22.96
C LEU A 287 -8.82 4.11 -24.04
N ASN A 288 -9.96 3.42 -24.04
CA ASN A 288 -11.17 3.94 -24.66
C ASN A 288 -11.99 4.76 -23.65
N GLU A 289 -13.05 5.42 -24.12
CA GLU A 289 -13.85 6.33 -23.31
C GLU A 289 -14.60 5.61 -22.17
N ASP A 290 -15.13 4.41 -22.45
CA ASP A 290 -15.84 3.59 -21.46
C ASP A 290 -14.90 3.10 -20.35
N GLU A 291 -13.68 2.69 -20.73
CA GLU A 291 -12.63 2.25 -19.80
C GLU A 291 -12.12 3.44 -18.96
N PHE A 292 -11.90 4.59 -19.59
CA PHE A 292 -11.55 5.81 -18.86
C PHE A 292 -12.61 6.18 -17.82
N SER A 293 -13.89 6.13 -18.20
CA SER A 293 -15.01 6.40 -17.31
C SER A 293 -15.10 5.42 -16.15
N PHE A 294 -14.72 4.14 -16.37
CA PHE A 294 -14.61 3.14 -15.31
C PHE A 294 -13.50 3.50 -14.32
N TRP A 295 -12.30 3.79 -14.81
CA TRP A 295 -11.15 4.15 -13.97
C TRP A 295 -11.36 5.47 -13.22
N GLU A 296 -12.00 6.46 -13.84
CA GLU A 296 -12.32 7.75 -13.20
C GLU A 296 -13.30 7.56 -12.03
N LYS A 297 -14.34 6.74 -12.20
CA LYS A 297 -15.26 6.40 -11.10
C LYS A 297 -14.54 5.66 -9.97
N LEU A 298 -13.64 4.74 -10.31
CA LEU A 298 -12.85 3.98 -9.34
C LEU A 298 -11.86 4.88 -8.58
N GLN A 299 -11.22 5.82 -9.27
CA GLN A 299 -10.33 6.82 -8.67
C GLN A 299 -11.10 7.72 -7.68
N ASN A 300 -12.24 8.29 -8.10
CA ASN A 300 -13.06 9.15 -7.25
C ASN A 300 -13.52 8.42 -5.99
N ILE A 301 -13.98 7.17 -6.11
CA ILE A 301 -14.37 6.37 -4.94
C ILE A 301 -13.18 6.08 -4.04
N SER A 302 -12.00 5.76 -4.60
CA SER A 302 -10.82 5.47 -3.79
C SER A 302 -10.29 6.70 -3.05
N GLU A 303 -10.45 7.90 -3.60
CA GLU A 303 -10.00 9.16 -2.99
C GLU A 303 -11.02 9.75 -2.00
N GLU A 304 -12.31 9.48 -2.20
CA GLU A 304 -13.40 9.96 -1.34
C GLU A 304 -13.65 9.07 -0.11
N VAL A 305 -13.04 7.88 -0.02
CA VAL A 305 -13.19 6.96 1.12
C VAL A 305 -12.14 7.22 2.21
N GLY A 306 -12.57 7.68 3.39
CA GLY A 306 -11.77 7.91 4.59
C GLY A 306 -12.45 8.70 5.73
N GLY A 307 -13.65 9.24 5.54
CA GLY A 307 -14.44 10.01 6.51
C GLY A 307 -15.60 9.24 7.16
N LEU A 308 -16.04 9.71 8.33
CA LEU A 308 -17.17 9.12 9.09
C LEU A 308 -18.55 9.35 8.42
N TYR A 309 -18.59 10.20 7.39
CA TYR A 309 -19.80 10.61 6.67
C TYR A 309 -19.72 10.31 5.18
N ASP A 310 -18.83 9.41 4.78
CA ASP A 310 -18.67 9.08 3.38
C ASP A 310 -19.93 8.40 2.85
N ILE A 311 -20.28 8.75 1.62
CA ILE A 311 -21.36 8.10 0.91
C ILE A 311 -20.91 6.67 0.65
N THR A 312 -21.75 5.67 0.96
CA THR A 312 -21.47 4.29 0.55
C THR A 312 -21.31 4.28 -0.97
N PRO A 313 -20.13 3.93 -1.50
CA PRO A 313 -19.92 3.97 -2.94
C PRO A 313 -20.85 2.98 -3.63
N GLY A 314 -21.60 3.46 -4.62
CA GLY A 314 -22.44 2.61 -5.45
C GLY A 314 -21.59 1.66 -6.31
N THR A 315 -22.19 0.58 -6.78
CA THR A 315 -21.54 -0.39 -7.68
C THR A 315 -21.05 0.31 -8.95
N ILE A 316 -19.75 0.20 -9.23
CA ILE A 316 -19.17 0.70 -10.49
C ILE A 316 -19.56 -0.29 -11.59
N PRO A 317 -20.32 0.12 -12.62
CA PRO A 317 -20.69 -0.77 -13.70
C PRO A 317 -19.44 -1.18 -14.48
N GLY A 318 -19.22 -2.49 -14.57
CA GLY A 318 -18.20 -3.09 -15.42
C GLY A 318 -18.64 -3.18 -16.88
N ASN A 319 -17.81 -3.80 -17.71
CA ASN A 319 -18.16 -4.16 -19.09
C ASN A 319 -18.45 -5.66 -19.27
N ILE A 320 -18.69 -6.40 -18.18
CA ILE A 320 -18.96 -7.84 -18.20
C ILE A 320 -20.38 -8.08 -17.71
N TYR A 321 -21.11 -8.94 -18.43
CA TYR A 321 -22.48 -9.30 -18.09
C TYR A 321 -22.67 -10.82 -18.12
N CYS A 322 -23.65 -11.28 -17.35
CA CYS A 322 -24.12 -12.66 -17.37
C CYS A 322 -25.02 -12.87 -18.60
N VAL A 323 -24.77 -13.92 -19.38
CA VAL A 323 -25.45 -14.17 -20.66
C VAL A 323 -26.88 -14.67 -20.43
N GLU A 324 -27.08 -15.52 -19.43
CA GLU A 324 -28.39 -16.10 -19.13
C GLU A 324 -29.30 -15.16 -18.35
N ASP A 325 -28.71 -14.30 -17.50
CA ASP A 325 -29.45 -13.35 -16.66
C ASP A 325 -28.76 -11.97 -16.63
N PRO A 326 -29.16 -11.04 -17.51
CA PRO A 326 -28.61 -9.68 -17.54
C PRO A 326 -28.88 -8.85 -16.28
N SER A 327 -29.81 -9.27 -15.40
CA SER A 327 -30.05 -8.59 -14.13
C SER A 327 -29.00 -8.94 -13.07
N ARG A 328 -28.28 -10.05 -13.27
CA ARG A 328 -27.19 -10.48 -12.40
C ARG A 328 -25.97 -9.59 -12.61
N GLN A 329 -25.55 -8.94 -11.52
CA GLN A 329 -24.38 -8.08 -11.54
C GLN A 329 -23.07 -8.89 -11.57
N VAL A 330 -22.09 -8.35 -12.26
CA VAL A 330 -20.70 -8.81 -12.28
C VAL A 330 -19.83 -7.60 -12.02
N LEU A 331 -18.82 -7.78 -11.18
CA LEU A 331 -17.89 -6.71 -10.82
C LEU A 331 -16.59 -6.84 -11.62
N GLY A 332 -15.91 -5.71 -11.77
CA GLY A 332 -14.64 -5.63 -12.47
C GLY A 332 -14.78 -5.29 -13.96
N TYR A 333 -13.67 -5.38 -14.68
CA TYR A 333 -13.56 -4.83 -16.03
C TYR A 333 -12.57 -5.64 -16.86
N PHE A 334 -12.92 -5.85 -18.14
CA PHE A 334 -12.03 -6.39 -19.16
C PHE A 334 -11.39 -5.25 -19.94
N SER A 335 -10.12 -4.99 -19.67
CA SER A 335 -9.33 -3.90 -20.23
C SER A 335 -8.58 -4.38 -21.47
N VAL A 336 -8.61 -3.57 -22.53
CA VAL A 336 -7.92 -3.86 -23.80
C VAL A 336 -7.19 -2.59 -24.22
N SER A 337 -5.88 -2.55 -23.95
CA SER A 337 -5.09 -1.33 -24.13
C SER A 337 -3.74 -1.66 -24.76
N ALA A 338 -3.30 -0.89 -25.76
CA ALA A 338 -1.89 -0.91 -26.13
C ALA A 338 -1.05 -0.38 -24.97
N LYS A 339 0.21 -0.85 -24.87
CA LYS A 339 1.15 -0.50 -23.80
C LYS A 339 2.48 -0.07 -24.41
N THR A 340 3.02 1.03 -23.93
CA THR A 340 4.43 1.39 -24.12
C THR A 340 5.06 1.60 -22.75
N SER A 341 6.36 1.43 -22.63
CA SER A 341 7.06 1.52 -21.35
C SER A 341 8.37 2.27 -21.52
N GLU A 342 8.68 3.12 -20.54
CA GLU A 342 9.95 3.87 -20.50
C GLU A 342 10.55 3.75 -19.10
N ARG A 343 11.87 3.53 -19.01
CA ARG A 343 12.58 3.39 -17.75
C ARG A 343 13.47 4.61 -17.49
N LEU A 344 13.36 5.15 -16.28
CA LEU A 344 14.23 6.21 -15.79
C LEU A 344 15.07 5.72 -14.61
N TYR A 345 16.35 6.06 -14.64
CA TYR A 345 17.27 5.92 -13.51
C TYR A 345 17.59 7.27 -12.88
N ILE A 346 17.66 7.27 -11.55
CA ILE A 346 17.96 8.44 -10.74
C ILE A 346 19.15 8.09 -9.86
N ASP A 347 20.29 8.69 -10.19
CA ASP A 347 21.56 8.61 -9.47
C ASP A 347 22.04 10.03 -9.15
N ASP A 348 21.33 10.68 -8.23
CA ASP A 348 21.63 12.04 -7.79
C ASP A 348 21.57 12.10 -6.26
N TYR A 349 22.30 13.05 -5.69
CA TYR A 349 22.33 13.31 -4.26
C TYR A 349 21.15 14.20 -3.84
N PHE A 350 20.32 13.68 -2.95
CA PHE A 350 19.19 14.40 -2.34
C PHE A 350 19.52 14.78 -0.89
N ARG A 351 19.32 16.05 -0.53
CA ARG A 351 19.55 16.54 0.83
C ARG A 351 18.43 16.12 1.77
N GLY A 352 18.80 15.78 3.01
CA GLY A 352 17.83 15.49 4.05
C GLY A 352 17.12 14.14 3.93
N VAL A 353 17.64 13.21 3.14
CA VAL A 353 17.18 11.81 3.13
C VAL A 353 17.42 11.18 4.51
N VAL A 354 16.39 10.57 5.08
CA VAL A 354 16.45 9.99 6.42
C VAL A 354 17.44 8.83 6.50
N ASN A 355 18.17 8.73 7.61
CA ASN A 355 18.97 7.55 7.90
C ASN A 355 18.16 6.54 8.71
N LEU A 356 17.54 5.58 8.04
CA LEU A 356 16.75 4.50 8.67
C LEU A 356 17.56 3.60 9.62
N TYR A 357 18.90 3.71 9.61
CA TYR A 357 19.82 2.85 10.36
C TYR A 357 20.53 3.59 11.51
N SER A 358 20.01 4.77 11.92
CA SER A 358 20.60 5.55 13.01
C SER A 358 20.50 4.87 14.37
N ASP A 359 19.46 4.06 14.60
CA ASP A 359 19.19 3.35 15.86
C ASP A 359 19.54 1.85 15.76
N CYS A 360 20.61 1.53 15.02
CA CYS A 360 21.03 0.15 14.81
C CYS A 360 22.03 -0.36 15.84
N VAL A 361 22.82 0.53 16.44
CA VAL A 361 23.80 0.14 17.47
C VAL A 361 23.07 -0.11 18.77
N SER A 362 23.10 -1.36 19.25
CA SER A 362 22.52 -1.73 20.55
C SER A 362 23.56 -1.67 21.65
N ASP A 363 24.74 -2.25 21.43
CA ASP A 363 25.80 -2.31 22.42
C ASP A 363 27.19 -2.37 21.75
N THR A 364 28.25 -2.07 22.50
CA THR A 364 29.64 -2.22 22.08
C THR A 364 30.42 -2.98 23.12
N ILE A 365 30.92 -4.16 22.76
CA ILE A 365 31.74 -4.98 23.65
C ILE A 365 33.22 -4.72 23.39
N PHE A 366 34.01 -4.70 24.46
CA PHE A 366 35.46 -4.55 24.39
C PHE A 366 36.15 -5.87 24.73
N GLY A 367 37.23 -6.18 24.02
CA GLY A 367 37.98 -7.44 24.19
C GLY A 367 37.46 -8.60 23.35
N GLY A 368 38.09 -9.77 23.50
CA GLY A 368 37.74 -11.00 22.79
C GLY A 368 36.69 -11.86 23.50
N ALA A 369 35.76 -11.26 24.24
CA ALA A 369 34.72 -12.01 24.95
C ALA A 369 33.80 -12.75 23.97
N GLU A 370 33.36 -13.96 24.35
CA GLU A 370 32.31 -14.66 23.61
C GLU A 370 30.99 -13.87 23.72
N ILE A 371 30.29 -13.75 22.59
CA ILE A 371 29.00 -13.08 22.51
C ILE A 371 27.91 -14.14 22.64
N PRO A 372 27.10 -14.14 23.71
CA PRO A 372 25.95 -15.04 23.82
C PRO A 372 24.95 -14.78 22.70
N GLU A 373 24.31 -15.84 22.19
CA GLU A 373 23.21 -15.72 21.20
C GLU A 373 23.57 -15.00 19.89
N LEU A 374 24.85 -15.06 19.49
CA LEU A 374 25.32 -14.57 18.20
C LEU A 374 24.60 -15.29 17.04
N ASN A 375 24.17 -14.53 16.04
CA ASN A 375 23.38 -14.95 14.88
C ASN A 375 21.95 -15.44 15.18
N THR A 376 21.52 -15.46 16.45
CA THR A 376 20.14 -15.79 16.83
C THR A 376 19.37 -14.56 17.32
N ARG A 377 19.92 -13.84 18.31
CA ARG A 377 19.35 -12.58 18.83
C ARG A 377 20.23 -11.38 18.61
N VAL A 378 21.54 -11.59 18.48
CA VAL A 378 22.52 -10.51 18.33
C VAL A 378 23.34 -10.72 17.08
N TRP A 379 23.62 -9.64 16.35
CA TRP A 379 24.47 -9.63 15.17
C TRP A 379 25.60 -8.61 15.33
N ILE A 380 26.72 -8.87 14.66
CA ILE A 380 27.89 -7.97 14.65
C ILE A 380 27.72 -7.01 13.47
N LEU A 381 27.78 -5.71 13.76
CA LEU A 381 27.76 -4.64 12.75
C LEU A 381 29.18 -4.26 12.32
N GLU A 382 30.11 -4.20 13.26
CA GLU A 382 31.49 -3.81 13.02
C GLU A 382 32.42 -4.56 13.97
N GLU A 383 33.58 -4.97 13.47
CA GLU A 383 34.62 -5.64 14.25
C GLU A 383 35.97 -4.94 14.06
N GLN A 384 36.52 -4.38 15.13
CA GLN A 384 37.82 -3.69 15.14
C GLN A 384 38.77 -4.43 16.08
N MET A 385 39.49 -5.42 15.52
CA MET A 385 40.44 -6.26 16.28
C MET A 385 41.80 -5.58 16.52
N TYR A 386 42.13 -4.54 15.74
CA TYR A 386 43.41 -3.83 15.82
C TYR A 386 43.34 -2.51 16.59
N SER A 387 42.15 -2.06 17.01
CA SER A 387 42.03 -0.93 17.92
C SER A 387 42.52 -1.34 19.32
N MET A 388 42.98 -0.37 20.11
CA MET A 388 43.42 -0.61 21.48
C MET A 388 42.56 0.21 22.44
N PRO A 389 41.58 -0.39 23.15
CA PRO A 389 41.22 -1.81 23.16
C PRO A 389 40.46 -2.28 21.90
N PRO A 390 40.51 -3.58 21.54
CA PRO A 390 39.71 -4.13 20.45
C PRO A 390 38.22 -4.09 20.84
N PHE A 391 37.35 -3.80 19.87
CA PHE A 391 35.91 -3.74 20.13
C PHE A 391 35.08 -4.37 19.00
N ARG A 392 33.85 -4.76 19.35
CA ARG A 392 32.81 -5.21 18.40
C ARG A 392 31.52 -4.45 18.69
N VAL A 393 30.90 -3.95 17.63
CA VAL A 393 29.61 -3.23 17.70
C VAL A 393 28.50 -4.23 17.37
N LEU A 394 27.49 -4.30 18.24
CA LEU A 394 26.43 -5.29 18.20
C LEU A 394 25.07 -4.63 17.94
N THR A 395 24.16 -5.42 17.37
CA THR A 395 22.76 -5.06 17.19
C THR A 395 21.84 -6.23 17.54
N GLU A 396 20.71 -5.94 18.17
CA GLU A 396 19.60 -6.88 18.32
C GLU A 396 18.64 -6.86 17.11
N LYS A 397 18.87 -5.94 16.16
CA LYS A 397 18.01 -5.71 15.01
C LYS A 397 18.61 -6.36 13.77
N LYS A 398 18.09 -7.54 13.39
CA LYS A 398 18.59 -8.28 12.22
C LYS A 398 18.65 -7.42 10.94
N PHE A 399 17.67 -6.55 10.71
CA PHE A 399 17.62 -5.70 9.51
C PHE A 399 18.79 -4.71 9.39
N CYS A 400 19.52 -4.44 10.48
CA CYS A 400 20.71 -3.61 10.50
C CYS A 400 21.99 -4.36 10.09
N ALA A 401 21.99 -5.69 10.23
CA ALA A 401 23.13 -6.55 9.92
C ALA A 401 22.97 -7.35 8.62
N ASP A 402 21.74 -7.48 8.11
CA ASP A 402 21.43 -8.22 6.90
C ASP A 402 20.33 -7.50 6.11
N CYS A 403 20.70 -6.97 4.94
CA CYS A 403 19.75 -6.23 4.10
C CYS A 403 18.67 -7.14 3.51
N SER A 404 18.89 -8.45 3.45
CA SER A 404 17.94 -9.43 2.90
C SER A 404 16.65 -9.55 3.72
N VAL A 405 16.62 -8.99 4.94
CA VAL A 405 15.41 -8.91 5.76
C VAL A 405 14.36 -7.98 5.12
N ARG A 406 14.80 -6.93 4.41
CA ARG A 406 13.93 -5.95 3.76
C ARG A 406 13.88 -6.10 2.23
N GLY A 407 14.96 -6.54 1.61
CA GLY A 407 15.07 -6.64 0.15
C GLY A 407 15.68 -7.95 -0.31
N THR A 408 16.04 -8.00 -1.59
CA THR A 408 16.76 -9.14 -2.19
C THR A 408 18.23 -8.77 -2.42
N THR A 409 19.12 -9.74 -2.24
CA THR A 409 20.55 -9.61 -2.58
C THR A 409 20.81 -9.88 -4.06
N THR A 410 19.81 -10.37 -4.80
CA THR A 410 19.91 -10.62 -6.24
C THR A 410 19.66 -9.33 -7.01
N LYS A 411 20.66 -8.87 -7.77
CA LYS A 411 20.54 -7.73 -8.70
C LYS A 411 19.47 -8.05 -9.75
N PRO A 412 18.46 -7.18 -9.98
CA PRO A 412 17.48 -7.37 -11.05
C PRO A 412 18.13 -7.32 -12.44
N ASP A 413 17.65 -8.12 -13.38
CA ASP A 413 18.26 -8.26 -14.72
C ASP A 413 18.28 -6.94 -15.51
N PHE A 414 17.25 -6.10 -15.34
CA PHE A 414 17.18 -4.80 -16.01
C PHE A 414 18.09 -3.75 -15.37
N TRP A 415 18.62 -3.98 -14.16
CA TRP A 415 19.31 -2.96 -13.38
C TRP A 415 20.70 -2.68 -13.95
N LEU A 416 20.89 -1.50 -14.55
CA LEU A 416 22.19 -1.06 -15.03
C LEU A 416 22.93 -0.27 -13.94
N GLU A 417 24.21 -0.55 -13.74
CA GLU A 417 25.07 0.32 -12.94
C GLU A 417 25.49 1.55 -13.77
N LYS A 418 25.98 2.61 -13.11
CA LYS A 418 26.21 3.92 -13.76
C LYS A 418 27.19 3.80 -14.93
N ASP A 419 28.23 3.01 -14.72
CA ASP A 419 29.29 2.79 -15.69
C ASP A 419 28.80 1.92 -16.88
N GLU A 420 27.68 1.22 -16.75
CA GLU A 420 27.08 0.38 -17.80
C GLU A 420 26.11 1.19 -18.70
N GLU A 421 25.57 2.32 -18.21
CA GLU A 421 24.67 3.19 -18.98
C GLU A 421 25.38 4.12 -19.97
N GLU A 422 26.65 4.46 -19.71
CA GLU A 422 27.40 5.37 -20.61
C GLU A 422 27.88 4.66 -21.89
N ASP A 423 27.82 3.33 -21.93
CA ASP A 423 28.27 2.49 -23.04
C ASP A 423 27.12 2.00 -23.96
N GLU A 424 25.85 2.24 -23.60
CA GLU A 424 24.62 1.99 -24.41
C GLU A 424 24.05 3.28 -25.01
#